data_AF-A0A6B3CBG5-F1
#
_entry.id   AF-A0A6B3CBG5-F1
#
_cell.length_a   1.000
_cell.length_b   1.000
_cell.length_c   1.000
_cell.angle_alpha   90.00
_cell.angle_beta   90.00
_cell.angle_gamma   90.00
#
_symmetry.space_group_name_H-M   'P 1'
#
loop_
_entity.id
_entity.type
_entity.pdbx_description
1 polymer ?
#
loop_
_entity_poly.entity_id
_entity_poly.type
_entity_poly.pdbx_seq_one_letter_code
_entity_poly.pdbx_strand_id
1 'polypeptide(L)'
;HRGILADRKVREALVKGIDRQGLVDSVFSDSYKPATSVLSSTTPYYEDFSDRLRYDPQGAEALLDSAGWREGKDGIREKDGKPLALTWLIPAPMPPANEAVQQQLRKIGVDVKLKAVAPAVYVEQQQKGNFDLTAVGVTRADPDVLRNIFYTKSANLWHLPPSRLDTYLEQEVAATDPKTRQRAVSDAV
;
A
#
# COMPACT_ATOMS: atom_id res chain seq x y z
N HIS A 1 1.08 -1.63 12.34
CA HIS A 1 -0.05 -0.74 12.01
C HIS A 1 -0.75 -0.28 13.28
N ARG A 2 -1.26 0.96 13.28
CA ARG A 2 -2.04 1.54 14.38
C ARG A 2 -3.45 1.89 13.87
N GLY A 3 -4.38 2.11 14.80
CA GLY A 3 -5.73 2.58 14.48
C GLY A 3 -6.49 1.65 13.53
N ILE A 4 -7.23 2.24 12.59
CA ILE A 4 -8.12 1.57 11.64
C ILE A 4 -7.38 0.50 10.81
N LEU A 5 -6.14 0.80 10.38
CA LEU A 5 -5.35 -0.08 9.52
C LEU A 5 -4.68 -1.23 10.28
N ALA A 6 -4.85 -1.33 11.60
CA ALA A 6 -4.45 -2.53 12.34
C ALA A 6 -5.23 -3.77 11.89
N ASP A 7 -6.49 -3.59 11.50
CA ASP A 7 -7.32 -4.66 10.97
C ASP A 7 -6.90 -5.04 9.54
N ARG A 8 -6.54 -6.31 9.36
CA ARG A 8 -6.15 -6.86 8.06
C ARG A 8 -7.29 -6.76 7.03
N LYS A 9 -8.54 -6.95 7.45
CA LYS A 9 -9.70 -6.90 6.56
C LYS A 9 -9.87 -5.51 5.96
N VAL A 10 -9.61 -4.46 6.75
CA VAL A 10 -9.63 -3.08 6.24
C VAL A 10 -8.55 -2.90 5.19
N ARG A 11 -7.32 -3.36 5.44
CA ARG A 11 -6.24 -3.26 4.44
C ARG A 11 -6.56 -4.01 3.14
N GLU A 12 -7.13 -5.22 3.24
CA GLU A 12 -7.57 -6.00 2.07
C GLU A 12 -8.72 -5.32 1.32
N ALA A 13 -9.66 -4.70 2.04
CA ALA A 13 -10.74 -3.93 1.43
C ALA A 13 -10.21 -2.73 0.63
N LEU A 14 -9.20 -2.01 1.15
CA LEU A 14 -8.56 -0.92 0.41
C LEU A 14 -7.93 -1.42 -0.90
N VAL A 15 -7.24 -2.57 -0.86
CA VAL A 15 -6.62 -3.15 -2.06
C VAL A 15 -7.66 -3.49 -3.13
N LYS A 16 -8.78 -4.09 -2.72
CA LYS A 16 -9.90 -4.50 -3.57
C LYS A 16 -10.75 -3.33 -4.06
N GLY A 17 -10.80 -2.23 -3.31
CA GLY A 17 -11.52 -1.02 -3.68
C GLY A 17 -10.85 -0.18 -4.77
N ILE A 18 -9.62 -0.54 -5.19
CA ILE A 18 -8.84 0.23 -6.17
C ILE A 18 -8.86 -0.48 -7.53
N ASP A 19 -9.42 0.20 -8.52
CA ASP A 19 -9.36 -0.18 -9.93
C ASP A 19 -8.08 0.37 -10.57
N ARG A 20 -7.03 -0.47 -10.55
CA ARG A 20 -5.71 -0.14 -11.08
C ARG A 20 -5.70 0.00 -12.59
N GLN A 21 -6.52 -0.78 -13.30
CA GLN A 21 -6.62 -0.68 -14.76
C GLN A 21 -7.32 0.62 -15.14
N GLY A 22 -8.48 0.91 -14.52
CA GLY A 22 -9.18 2.16 -14.72
C GLY A 22 -8.34 3.39 -14.36
N LEU A 23 -7.45 3.31 -13.35
CA LEU A 23 -6.49 4.38 -13.05
C LEU A 23 -5.49 4.59 -14.18
N VAL A 24 -4.90 3.52 -14.71
CA VAL A 24 -3.98 3.60 -15.85
C VAL A 24 -4.68 4.22 -17.05
N ASP A 25 -5.86 3.72 -17.41
CA ASP A 25 -6.59 4.13 -18.60
C ASP A 25 -7.08 5.59 -18.53
N SER A 26 -7.33 6.12 -17.33
CA SER A 26 -7.89 7.47 -17.14
C SER A 26 -6.86 8.54 -16.80
N VAL A 27 -5.75 8.18 -16.14
CA VAL A 27 -4.79 9.15 -15.60
C VAL A 27 -3.43 9.06 -16.29
N PHE A 28 -3.06 7.89 -16.81
CA PHE A 28 -1.74 7.64 -17.37
C PHE A 28 -1.80 7.44 -18.88
N SER A 29 -0.64 7.51 -19.55
CA SER A 29 -0.52 7.13 -20.96
C SER A 29 -0.45 5.61 -21.14
N ASP A 30 -0.71 5.13 -22.35
CA ASP A 30 -0.66 3.71 -22.76
C ASP A 30 0.68 3.01 -22.46
N SER A 31 1.73 3.77 -22.16
CA SER A 31 3.04 3.25 -21.74
C SER A 31 3.06 2.71 -20.30
N TYR A 32 2.06 3.04 -19.48
CA TYR A 32 1.94 2.54 -18.11
C TYR A 32 1.17 1.23 -18.09
N LYS A 33 1.56 0.35 -17.16
CA LYS A 33 0.84 -0.89 -16.87
C LYS A 33 0.41 -0.90 -15.41
N PRO A 34 -0.74 -1.52 -15.08
CA PRO A 34 -1.13 -1.68 -13.69
C PRO A 34 -0.02 -2.38 -12.90
N ALA A 35 0.22 -1.91 -11.67
CA ALA A 35 1.12 -2.61 -10.76
C ALA A 35 0.48 -3.93 -10.33
N THR A 36 1.17 -5.03 -10.59
CA THR A 36 0.72 -6.40 -10.27
C THR A 36 1.52 -7.03 -9.13
N SER A 37 2.53 -6.34 -8.61
CA SER A 37 3.38 -6.79 -7.52
C SER A 37 4.01 -5.60 -6.79
N VAL A 38 4.65 -5.88 -5.65
CA VAL A 38 5.47 -4.90 -4.93
C VAL A 38 6.79 -4.62 -5.65
N LEU A 39 7.26 -5.57 -6.47
CA LEU A 39 8.40 -5.40 -7.38
C LEU A 39 7.91 -5.08 -8.80
N SER A 40 8.70 -4.32 -9.56
CA SER A 40 8.44 -4.13 -10.99
C SER A 40 8.60 -5.44 -11.75
N SER A 41 7.80 -5.65 -12.81
CA SER A 41 7.96 -6.79 -13.74
C SER A 41 9.35 -6.90 -14.38
N THR A 42 10.13 -5.83 -14.35
CA THR A 42 11.52 -5.78 -14.85
C THR A 42 12.57 -6.08 -13.78
N THR A 43 12.17 -6.24 -12.52
CA THR A 43 13.08 -6.55 -11.40
C THR A 43 13.26 -8.07 -11.30
N PRO A 44 14.50 -8.58 -11.08
CA PRO A 44 14.74 -10.00 -10.84
C PRO A 44 13.85 -10.58 -9.74
N TYR A 45 13.45 -11.85 -9.91
CA TYR A 45 12.58 -12.60 -8.99
C TYR A 45 11.18 -12.01 -8.80
N TYR A 46 10.73 -11.18 -9.74
CA TYR A 46 9.35 -10.73 -9.82
C TYR A 46 8.38 -11.91 -9.82
N GLU A 47 7.31 -11.76 -9.04
CA GLU A 47 6.14 -12.64 -9.03
C GLU A 47 4.88 -11.82 -9.27
N ASP A 48 3.96 -12.38 -10.06
CA ASP A 48 2.69 -11.75 -10.41
C ASP A 48 1.62 -12.06 -9.35
N PHE A 49 1.09 -11.01 -8.71
CA PHE A 49 0.02 -11.07 -7.73
C PHE A 49 -1.28 -10.41 -8.22
N SER A 50 -1.49 -10.29 -9.54
CA SER A 50 -2.69 -9.69 -10.15
C SER A 50 -3.99 -10.23 -9.55
N ASP A 51 -4.07 -11.53 -9.30
CA ASP A 51 -5.25 -12.16 -8.71
C ASP A 51 -5.57 -11.64 -7.29
N ARG A 52 -4.53 -11.35 -6.50
CA ARG A 52 -4.65 -10.79 -5.14
C ARG A 52 -4.96 -9.29 -5.17
N LEU A 53 -4.57 -8.60 -6.25
CA LEU A 53 -4.75 -7.16 -6.44
C LEU A 53 -5.99 -6.80 -7.29
N ARG A 54 -6.81 -7.81 -7.62
CA ARG A 54 -8.00 -7.64 -8.45
C ARG A 54 -8.98 -6.65 -7.82
N TYR A 55 -9.49 -5.74 -8.66
CA TYR A 55 -10.58 -4.84 -8.30
C TYR A 55 -11.86 -5.64 -8.02
N ASP A 56 -12.43 -5.44 -6.84
CA ASP A 56 -13.57 -6.19 -6.32
C ASP A 56 -14.26 -5.35 -5.24
N PRO A 57 -15.01 -4.29 -5.62
CA PRO A 57 -15.62 -3.36 -4.67
C PRO A 57 -16.65 -4.05 -3.77
N GLN A 58 -17.39 -5.04 -4.28
CA GLN A 58 -18.33 -5.82 -3.49
C GLN A 58 -17.61 -6.68 -2.43
N GLY A 59 -16.49 -7.32 -2.79
CA GLY A 59 -15.64 -8.01 -1.84
C GLY A 59 -15.02 -7.08 -0.80
N ALA A 60 -14.67 -5.84 -1.19
CA ALA A 60 -14.18 -4.83 -0.26
C ALA A 60 -15.25 -4.43 0.76
N GLU A 61 -16.48 -4.17 0.32
CA GLU A 61 -17.62 -3.86 1.19
C GLU A 61 -17.89 -4.99 2.19
N ALA A 62 -17.93 -6.24 1.72
CA ALA A 62 -18.14 -7.40 2.57
C ALA A 62 -17.04 -7.57 3.64
N LEU A 63 -15.78 -7.28 3.29
CA LEU A 63 -14.67 -7.28 4.25
C LEU A 63 -14.87 -6.21 5.33
N LEU A 64 -15.26 -5.00 4.94
CA LEU A 64 -15.52 -3.89 5.87
C LEU A 64 -16.71 -4.20 6.79
N ASP A 65 -17.80 -4.76 6.26
CA ASP A 65 -18.95 -5.21 7.05
C ASP A 65 -18.55 -6.27 8.08
N SER A 66 -17.75 -7.26 7.66
CA SER A 66 -17.26 -8.32 8.55
C SER A 66 -16.22 -7.84 9.58
N ALA A 67 -15.67 -6.64 9.39
CA ALA A 67 -14.81 -5.94 10.34
C ALA A 67 -15.61 -5.00 11.27
N GLY A 68 -16.93 -4.90 11.07
CA GLY A 68 -17.84 -4.08 11.87
C GLY A 68 -18.02 -2.65 11.38
N TRP A 69 -17.52 -2.32 10.20
CA TRP A 69 -17.71 -1.00 9.58
C TRP A 69 -19.00 -0.99 8.78
N ARG A 70 -20.01 -0.28 9.26
CA ARG A 70 -21.35 -0.20 8.64
C ARG A 70 -21.50 1.08 7.85
N GLU A 71 -22.29 1.06 6.79
CA GLU A 71 -22.58 2.25 6.01
C GLU A 71 -23.23 3.34 6.89
N GLY A 72 -22.61 4.52 6.92
CA GLY A 72 -23.13 5.70 7.58
C GLY A 72 -24.08 6.48 6.68
N LYS A 73 -24.78 7.47 7.27
CA LYS A 73 -25.81 8.26 6.55
C LYS A 73 -25.25 9.12 5.43
N ASP A 74 -23.98 9.47 5.50
CA ASP A 74 -23.24 10.27 4.53
C ASP A 74 -22.50 9.42 3.49
N GLY A 75 -22.73 8.10 3.50
CA GLY A 75 -22.05 7.12 2.65
C GLY A 75 -20.65 6.75 3.15
N ILE A 76 -20.17 7.32 4.26
CA ILE A 76 -18.90 6.93 4.89
C ILE A 76 -19.21 5.87 5.94
N ARG A 77 -18.42 4.81 5.98
CA ARG A 77 -18.64 3.73 6.95
C ARG A 77 -18.26 4.18 8.36
N GLU A 78 -18.95 3.65 9.36
CA GLU A 78 -18.74 3.95 10.77
C GLU A 78 -18.63 2.67 11.59
N LYS A 79 -17.83 2.74 12.66
CA LYS A 79 -17.72 1.72 13.70
C LYS A 79 -17.57 2.40 15.05
N ASP A 80 -18.41 2.03 16.02
CA ASP A 80 -18.41 2.60 17.37
C ASP A 80 -18.51 4.15 17.38
N GLY A 81 -19.34 4.70 16.47
CA GLY A 81 -19.55 6.15 16.31
C GLY A 81 -18.37 6.90 15.71
N LYS A 82 -17.37 6.20 15.17
CA LYS A 82 -16.20 6.79 14.50
C LYS A 82 -16.26 6.50 13.00
N PRO A 83 -16.03 7.50 12.14
CA PRO A 83 -15.98 7.29 10.69
C PRO A 83 -14.70 6.55 10.27
N LEU A 84 -14.80 5.81 9.17
CA LEU A 84 -13.70 5.13 8.49
C LEU A 84 -12.88 6.16 7.70
N ALA A 85 -12.21 7.05 8.44
CA ALA A 85 -11.44 8.15 7.90
C ALA A 85 -9.93 7.90 8.03
N LEU A 86 -9.19 8.03 6.93
CA LEU A 86 -7.74 7.83 6.84
C LEU A 86 -7.06 9.08 6.30
N THR A 87 -5.90 9.44 6.82
CA THR A 87 -5.07 10.52 6.29
C THR A 87 -3.99 9.94 5.38
N TRP A 88 -3.97 10.39 4.11
CA TRP A 88 -2.94 10.05 3.14
C TRP A 88 -1.94 11.20 3.01
N LEU A 89 -0.77 11.03 3.61
CA LEU A 89 0.35 11.97 3.52
C LEU A 89 1.12 11.79 2.21
N ILE A 90 1.26 12.87 1.43
CA ILE A 90 1.86 12.86 0.08
C ILE A 90 2.77 14.10 -0.07
N PRO A 91 3.94 14.00 -0.73
CA PRO A 91 4.73 15.19 -1.06
C PRO A 91 4.07 15.98 -2.21
N ALA A 92 4.08 17.31 -2.11
CA ALA A 92 3.67 18.18 -3.20
C ALA A 92 4.78 18.28 -4.28
N PRO A 93 4.43 18.37 -5.59
CA PRO A 93 3.08 18.36 -6.14
C PRO A 93 2.42 16.96 -6.10
N MET A 94 1.11 16.94 -5.84
CA MET A 94 0.35 15.70 -5.74
C MET A 94 0.05 15.12 -7.13
N PRO A 95 0.33 13.82 -7.38
CA PRO A 95 -0.09 13.16 -8.61
C PRO A 95 -1.63 13.09 -8.75
N PRO A 96 -2.20 13.32 -9.95
CA PRO A 96 -3.65 13.21 -10.17
C PRO A 96 -4.25 11.85 -9.82
N ALA A 97 -3.44 10.78 -9.92
CA ALA A 97 -3.86 9.42 -9.57
C ALA A 97 -4.31 9.30 -8.09
N ASN A 98 -3.81 10.14 -7.19
CA ASN A 98 -4.19 10.13 -5.78
C ASN A 98 -5.65 10.53 -5.57
N GLU A 99 -6.16 11.50 -6.33
CA GLU A 99 -7.57 11.92 -6.27
C GLU A 99 -8.49 10.82 -6.82
N ALA A 100 -8.09 10.17 -7.92
CA ALA A 100 -8.85 9.06 -8.47
C ALA A 100 -8.92 7.88 -7.49
N VAL A 101 -7.82 7.53 -6.81
CA VAL A 101 -7.81 6.52 -5.74
C VAL A 101 -8.73 6.93 -4.58
N GLN A 102 -8.65 8.19 -4.12
CA GLN A 102 -9.53 8.71 -3.07
C GLN A 102 -11.01 8.53 -3.46
N GLN A 103 -11.38 8.88 -4.69
CA GLN A 103 -12.75 8.74 -5.18
C GLN A 103 -13.20 7.27 -5.26
N GLN A 104 -12.32 6.36 -5.71
CA GLN A 104 -12.63 4.93 -5.74
C GLN A 104 -12.85 4.36 -4.32
N LEU A 105 -12.01 4.73 -3.36
CA LEU A 105 -12.16 4.30 -1.96
C LEU A 105 -13.40 4.89 -1.29
N ARG A 106 -13.82 6.11 -1.68
CA ARG A 106 -15.08 6.69 -1.21
C ARG A 106 -16.30 5.84 -1.63
N LYS A 107 -16.26 5.17 -2.79
CA LYS A 107 -17.38 4.32 -3.25
C LYS A 107 -17.65 3.12 -2.33
N ILE A 108 -16.63 2.63 -1.62
CA ILE A 108 -16.77 1.55 -0.62
C ILE A 108 -16.93 2.10 0.80
N GLY A 109 -17.11 3.42 0.94
CA GLY A 109 -17.35 4.13 2.20
C GLY A 109 -16.11 4.42 3.04
N VAL A 110 -14.93 4.55 2.42
CA VAL A 110 -13.70 4.98 3.10
C VAL A 110 -13.46 6.45 2.80
N ASP A 111 -13.39 7.29 3.84
CA ASP A 111 -13.01 8.70 3.70
C ASP A 111 -11.49 8.86 3.73
N VAL A 112 -10.86 9.04 2.57
CA VAL A 112 -9.41 9.30 2.50
C VAL A 112 -9.15 10.80 2.39
N LYS A 113 -8.44 11.38 3.35
CA LYS A 113 -8.04 12.79 3.35
C LYS A 113 -6.63 12.92 2.77
N LEU A 114 -6.55 13.45 1.54
CA LEU A 114 -5.28 13.74 0.89
C LEU A 114 -4.62 14.95 1.57
N LYS A 115 -3.40 14.75 2.08
CA LYS A 115 -2.60 15.77 2.76
C LYS A 115 -1.28 15.96 2.01
N ALA A 116 -1.32 16.84 1.00
CA ALA A 116 -0.14 17.27 0.27
C ALA A 116 0.65 18.28 1.10
N VAL A 117 1.96 18.03 1.30
CA VAL A 117 2.84 18.93 2.05
C VAL A 117 4.17 19.14 1.31
N ALA A 118 4.90 20.20 1.67
CA ALA A 118 6.25 20.43 1.12
C ALA A 118 7.17 19.22 1.38
N PRO A 119 8.10 18.87 0.46
CA PRO A 119 8.93 17.66 0.59
C PRO A 119 9.68 17.53 1.92
N ALA A 120 10.22 18.63 2.48
CA ALA A 120 10.89 18.60 3.77
C ALA A 120 9.93 18.21 4.92
N VAL A 121 8.71 18.74 4.90
CA VAL A 121 7.65 18.41 5.86
C VAL A 121 7.18 16.96 5.67
N TYR A 122 7.09 16.50 4.41
CA TYR A 122 6.74 15.12 4.11
C TYR A 122 7.71 14.13 4.76
N VAL A 123 9.02 14.33 4.56
CA VAL A 123 10.08 13.49 5.14
C VAL A 123 10.00 13.50 6.67
N GLU A 124 9.84 14.68 7.28
CA GLU A 124 9.71 14.81 8.74
C GLU A 124 8.50 14.04 9.30
N GLN A 125 7.32 14.23 8.70
CA GLN A 125 6.09 13.57 9.13
C GLN A 125 6.13 12.05 8.89
N GLN A 126 6.77 11.62 7.81
CA GLN A 126 6.99 10.21 7.51
C GLN A 126 7.90 9.56 8.55
N GLN A 127 9.02 10.19 8.90
CA GLN A 127 9.92 9.69 9.95
C GLN A 127 9.21 9.58 11.31
N LYS A 128 8.34 10.54 11.62
CA LYS A 128 7.52 10.51 12.84
C LYS A 128 6.39 9.47 12.82
N GLY A 129 6.08 8.88 11.66
CA GLY A 129 4.96 7.94 11.51
C GLY A 129 3.59 8.61 11.58
N ASN A 130 3.50 9.90 11.26
CA ASN A 130 2.28 10.71 11.37
C ASN A 130 1.41 10.63 10.10
N PHE A 131 1.01 9.43 9.72
CA PHE A 131 0.15 9.16 8.56
C PHE A 131 -0.54 7.81 8.70
N ASP A 132 -1.68 7.64 8.02
CA ASP A 132 -2.30 6.32 7.84
C ASP A 132 -1.82 5.69 6.54
N LEU A 133 -1.83 6.47 5.46
CA LEU A 133 -1.38 6.07 4.13
C LEU A 133 -0.26 7.01 3.66
N THR A 134 0.68 6.47 2.89
CA THR A 134 1.64 7.26 2.12
C THR A 134 2.02 6.50 0.84
N ALA A 135 2.62 7.20 -0.12
CA ALA A 135 3.13 6.60 -1.34
C ALA A 135 4.66 6.56 -1.26
N VAL A 136 5.24 5.39 -1.47
CA VAL A 136 6.70 5.20 -1.52
C VAL A 136 7.04 4.51 -2.84
N GLY A 137 7.93 5.11 -3.61
CA GLY A 137 8.51 4.53 -4.80
C GLY A 137 10.02 4.74 -4.74
N VAL A 138 10.78 3.67 -4.92
CA VAL A 138 12.24 3.73 -5.00
C VAL A 138 12.66 3.09 -6.31
N THR A 139 13.29 3.86 -7.18
CA THR A 139 13.77 3.36 -8.48
C THR A 139 15.03 2.54 -8.27
N ARG A 140 14.88 1.21 -8.22
CA ARG A 140 15.96 0.22 -8.12
C ARG A 140 15.60 -0.99 -8.98
N ALA A 141 16.56 -1.49 -9.75
CA ALA A 141 16.42 -2.71 -10.55
C ALA A 141 16.87 -3.98 -9.80
N ASP A 142 16.92 -3.92 -8.47
CA ASP A 142 17.35 -5.01 -7.60
C ASP A 142 16.32 -5.23 -6.48
N PRO A 143 15.98 -6.49 -6.14
CA PRO A 143 14.98 -6.82 -5.13
C PRO A 143 15.31 -6.34 -3.70
N ASP A 144 16.57 -6.00 -3.39
CA ASP A 144 16.97 -5.42 -2.09
C ASP A 144 16.30 -4.04 -1.85
N VAL A 145 15.63 -3.48 -2.86
CA VAL A 145 14.71 -2.35 -2.67
C VAL A 145 13.67 -2.61 -1.58
N LEU A 146 13.25 -3.86 -1.37
CA LEU A 146 12.32 -4.25 -0.30
C LEU A 146 12.88 -3.90 1.08
N ARG A 147 14.20 -3.96 1.29
CA ARG A 147 14.83 -3.59 2.57
C ARG A 147 14.71 -2.11 2.87
N ASN A 148 14.70 -1.23 1.86
CA ASN A 148 14.49 0.21 2.09
C ASN A 148 13.08 0.51 2.60
N ILE A 149 12.11 -0.35 2.25
CA ILE A 149 10.69 -0.11 2.51
C ILE A 149 10.23 -0.87 3.76
N PHE A 150 10.59 -2.14 3.93
CA PHE A 150 9.99 -3.04 4.91
C PHE A 150 10.92 -3.54 6.03
N TYR A 151 12.25 -3.36 5.91
CA TYR A 151 13.18 -3.89 6.90
C TYR A 151 13.11 -3.10 8.22
N THR A 152 12.80 -3.82 9.30
CA THR A 152 12.49 -3.18 10.58
C THR A 152 13.73 -2.70 11.33
N LYS A 153 14.91 -3.23 11.00
CA LYS A 153 16.21 -2.86 11.61
C LYS A 153 16.93 -1.74 10.86
N SER A 154 16.23 -1.02 9.98
CA SER A 154 16.73 0.18 9.29
C SER A 154 15.74 1.33 9.48
N ALA A 155 15.50 2.16 8.46
CA ALA A 155 14.61 3.31 8.52
C ALA A 155 13.17 2.96 8.97
N ASN A 156 12.74 1.71 8.78
CA ASN A 156 11.43 1.18 9.19
C ASN A 156 10.29 2.18 8.93
N LEU A 157 10.18 2.59 7.67
CA LEU A 157 9.32 3.70 7.23
C LEU A 157 7.87 3.55 7.69
N TRP A 158 7.37 2.31 7.73
CA TRP A 158 6.01 1.97 8.12
C TRP A 158 5.84 1.65 9.62
N HIS A 159 6.90 1.76 10.42
CA HIS A 159 6.94 1.40 11.84
C HIS A 159 6.37 -0.01 12.08
N LEU A 160 6.81 -0.96 11.25
CA LEU A 160 6.39 -2.35 11.34
C LEU A 160 7.02 -3.01 12.57
N PRO A 161 6.28 -3.92 13.25
CA PRO A 161 6.89 -4.78 14.24
C PRO A 161 7.85 -5.76 13.56
N PRO A 162 8.93 -6.19 14.25
CA PRO A 162 9.79 -7.26 13.76
C PRO A 162 8.98 -8.50 13.36
N SER A 163 9.36 -9.14 12.27
CA SER A 163 8.66 -10.32 11.76
C SER A 163 9.59 -11.23 10.97
N ARG A 164 9.07 -12.38 10.49
CA ARG A 164 9.83 -13.27 9.61
C ARG A 164 10.30 -12.59 8.31
N LEU A 165 9.65 -11.49 7.92
CA LEU A 165 10.08 -10.69 6.78
C LEU A 165 11.52 -10.21 6.94
N ASP A 166 11.94 -9.80 8.14
CA ASP A 166 13.34 -9.39 8.38
C ASP A 166 14.33 -10.52 8.08
N THR A 167 13.95 -11.75 8.43
CA THR A 167 14.78 -12.94 8.15
C THR A 167 14.91 -13.19 6.65
N TYR A 168 13.83 -13.08 5.88
CA TYR A 168 13.88 -13.27 4.43
C TYR A 168 14.71 -12.19 3.74
N LEU A 169 14.55 -10.93 4.16
CA LEU A 169 15.33 -9.80 3.67
C LEU A 169 16.83 -9.92 4.04
N GLU A 170 17.17 -10.46 5.21
CA GLU A 170 18.55 -10.77 5.60
C GLU A 170 19.14 -11.94 4.80
N GLN A 171 18.34 -12.98 4.52
CA GLN A 171 18.75 -14.12 3.71
C GLN A 171 19.00 -13.71 2.25
N GLU A 172 18.19 -12.80 1.70
CA GLU A 172 18.39 -12.29 0.34
C GLU A 172 19.79 -11.71 0.17
N VAL A 173 20.19 -10.78 1.05
CA VAL A 173 21.48 -10.08 0.91
C VAL A 173 22.68 -10.96 1.26
N ALA A 174 22.47 -11.98 2.11
CA ALA A 174 23.52 -12.94 2.49
C ALA A 174 23.71 -14.06 1.45
N ALA A 175 22.74 -14.29 0.57
CA ALA A 175 22.78 -15.39 -0.40
C ALA A 175 23.89 -15.16 -1.45
N THR A 176 24.75 -16.16 -1.61
CA THR A 176 25.83 -16.16 -2.61
C THR A 176 25.46 -16.90 -3.90
N ASP A 177 24.34 -17.63 -3.90
CA ASP A 177 23.80 -18.32 -5.08
C ASP A 177 22.40 -17.78 -5.48
N PRO A 178 22.07 -17.77 -6.78
CA PRO A 178 20.80 -17.21 -7.27
C PRO A 178 19.54 -17.91 -6.76
N LYS A 179 19.60 -19.22 -6.48
CA LYS A 179 18.41 -20.00 -6.11
C LYS A 179 18.00 -19.71 -4.67
N THR A 180 18.97 -19.63 -3.76
CA THR A 180 18.72 -19.21 -2.38
C THR A 180 18.23 -17.76 -2.34
N ARG A 181 18.85 -16.87 -3.14
CA ARG A 181 18.42 -15.47 -3.23
C ARG A 181 16.98 -15.36 -3.74
N GLN A 182 16.64 -16.07 -4.82
CA GLN A 182 15.27 -16.10 -5.36
C GLN A 182 14.26 -16.52 -4.31
N ARG A 183 14.51 -17.63 -3.59
CA ARG A 183 13.59 -18.13 -2.57
C ARG A 183 13.38 -17.12 -1.44
N ALA A 184 14.46 -16.47 -1.00
CA ALA A 184 14.37 -15.44 0.02
C ALA A 184 13.52 -14.24 -0.44
N VAL A 185 13.64 -13.83 -1.71
CA VAL A 185 12.80 -12.76 -2.28
C VAL A 185 11.35 -13.21 -2.40
N SER A 186 11.08 -14.42 -2.90
CA SER A 186 9.75 -15.01 -2.98
C SER A 186 9.04 -15.07 -1.62
N ASP A 187 9.76 -15.45 -0.56
CA ASP A 187 9.21 -15.51 0.79
C ASP A 187 8.97 -14.10 1.40
N ALA A 188 9.63 -13.06 0.86
CA ALA A 188 9.52 -11.68 1.31
C ALA A 188 8.36 -10.88 0.68
N VAL A 189 7.74 -11.38 -0.39
CA VAL A 189 6.70 -10.68 -1.17
C VAL A 189 5.27 -11.16 -0.90
#